data_AF-A0A7C5SKM5-F1
#
_entry.id   AF-A0A7C5SKM5-F1
#
_cell.length_a   1.000
_cell.length_b   1.000
_cell.length_c   1.000
_cell.angle_alpha   90.00
_cell.angle_beta   90.00
_cell.angle_gamma   90.00
#
_symmetry.space_group_name_H-M   'P 1'
#
loop_
_entity.id
_entity.type
_entity.pdbx_description
1 polymer ?
#
loop_
_entity_poly.entity_id
_entity_poly.type
_entity_poly.pdbx_seq_one_letter_code
_entity_poly.pdbx_strand_id
1 'polypeptide(L)'
;TTEEFFSLFRPADDTPWSFAEGRVFDKPFEIVLGADAAKKSGLAVGDHVFLTHGTPRQGAQGHMHDEFSYTVVGILAPTATLHDRAVFTDLTSAWILHAHERREEALGPDASTTGPGDLLDSDRKITGVYARVLTRPGASVGAAFQQVFDMLRRDPTVTVAAPDQEIGKLFSIVSNVDRIIIALAAVVLIVGSATIMLVLYQAMEQRRRQIAVLRVLGCSRRRIFGLVVTESAVIGTAGAVGGVLISLVGARVVAGQLYQRLNLVVEPTPEPRVVLAVVLGTIALAAIAGLVPAVAAYRTGVIRNLRPIA
;
A
#
# COMPACT_ATOMS: atom_id res chain seq x y z
N THR A 1 -21.90 16.79 1.78
CA THR A 1 -21.25 16.44 0.50
C THR A 1 -22.18 16.77 -0.65
N THR A 2 -21.70 17.13 -1.83
CA THR A 2 -22.57 17.32 -3.01
C THR A 2 -22.72 16.02 -3.79
N GLU A 3 -23.78 15.86 -4.57
CA GLU A 3 -23.97 14.69 -5.44
C GLU A 3 -22.81 14.50 -6.43
N GLU A 4 -22.22 15.60 -6.89
CA GLU A 4 -21.08 15.64 -7.80
C GLU A 4 -19.84 14.92 -7.25
N PHE A 5 -19.75 14.72 -5.92
CA PHE A 5 -18.71 13.91 -5.33
C PHE A 5 -18.70 12.47 -5.87
N PHE A 6 -19.89 11.92 -6.17
CA PHE A 6 -20.04 10.56 -6.70
C PHE A 6 -19.82 10.45 -8.22
N SER A 7 -19.65 11.56 -8.93
CA SER A 7 -19.42 11.58 -10.38
C SER A 7 -18.06 12.14 -10.78
N LEU A 8 -17.57 13.17 -10.08
CA LEU A 8 -16.29 13.84 -10.37
C LEU A 8 -15.09 13.17 -9.70
N PHE A 9 -15.32 12.48 -8.58
CA PHE A 9 -14.28 11.79 -7.82
C PHE A 9 -14.42 10.28 -7.96
N ARG A 10 -13.30 9.58 -7.71
CA ARG A 10 -13.23 8.13 -7.68
C ARG A 10 -12.66 7.69 -6.33
N PRO A 11 -13.22 6.65 -5.70
CA PRO A 11 -12.73 6.13 -4.42
C PRO A 11 -11.32 5.53 -4.52
N ALA A 12 -10.99 4.91 -5.66
CA ALA A 12 -9.66 4.39 -5.98
C ALA A 12 -9.31 4.65 -7.45
N ASP A 13 -8.03 4.53 -7.79
CA ASP A 13 -7.58 4.61 -9.18
C ASP A 13 -8.35 3.58 -10.03
N ASP A 14 -8.91 4.05 -11.15
CA ASP A 14 -9.76 3.29 -12.08
C ASP A 14 -11.03 2.61 -11.52
N THR A 15 -11.42 2.91 -10.29
CA THR A 15 -12.65 2.37 -9.69
C THR A 15 -13.71 3.46 -9.62
N PRO A 16 -14.80 3.40 -10.40
CA PRO A 16 -15.91 4.35 -10.24
C PRO A 16 -16.73 4.02 -8.98
N TRP A 17 -17.48 5.01 -8.49
CA TRP A 17 -18.51 4.73 -7.48
C TRP A 17 -19.56 3.78 -8.03
N SER A 18 -19.98 2.82 -7.22
CA SER A 18 -21.08 1.93 -7.51
C SER A 18 -21.87 1.65 -6.23
N PHE A 19 -23.17 1.39 -6.39
CA PHE A 19 -24.06 1.09 -5.28
C PHE A 19 -24.34 -0.41 -5.25
N ALA A 20 -24.19 -1.00 -4.06
CA ALA A 20 -24.68 -2.35 -3.81
C ALA A 20 -26.22 -2.34 -3.74
N GLU A 21 -26.78 -1.26 -3.16
CA GLU A 21 -28.22 -1.08 -3.01
C GLU A 21 -28.57 0.42 -2.99
N GLY A 22 -29.77 0.75 -3.48
CA GLY A 22 -30.33 2.10 -3.40
C GLY A 22 -29.70 3.11 -4.36
N ARG A 23 -29.61 4.37 -3.93
CA ARG A 23 -29.18 5.51 -4.75
C ARG A 23 -28.37 6.52 -3.95
N VAL A 24 -27.82 7.51 -4.66
CA VAL A 24 -27.30 8.73 -4.04
C VAL A 24 -28.44 9.53 -3.40
N PHE A 25 -28.13 10.26 -2.32
CA PHE A 25 -29.05 11.23 -1.72
C PHE A 25 -29.42 12.32 -2.73
N ASP A 26 -30.70 12.74 -2.73
CA ASP A 26 -31.24 13.83 -3.56
C ASP A 26 -32.01 14.87 -2.74
N LYS A 27 -32.27 14.58 -1.45
CA LYS A 27 -32.99 15.44 -0.52
C LYS A 27 -32.23 15.61 0.80
N PRO A 28 -32.53 16.69 1.56
CA PRO A 28 -32.08 16.80 2.94
C PRO A 28 -32.50 15.59 3.79
N PHE A 29 -31.64 15.24 4.72
CA PHE A 29 -31.76 14.16 5.69
C PHE A 29 -31.76 12.76 5.08
N GLU A 30 -31.08 12.61 3.94
CA GLU A 30 -30.77 11.31 3.35
C GLU A 30 -29.28 10.99 3.51
N ILE A 31 -28.97 9.73 3.82
CA ILE A 31 -27.60 9.26 3.95
C ILE A 31 -27.29 8.09 3.03
N VAL A 32 -26.04 8.04 2.61
CA VAL A 32 -25.43 6.92 1.91
C VAL A 32 -24.34 6.33 2.80
N LEU A 33 -24.42 5.02 3.04
CA LEU A 33 -23.45 4.29 3.85
C LEU A 33 -22.36 3.68 2.97
N GLY A 34 -21.10 3.78 3.43
CA GLY A 34 -20.04 2.91 2.93
C GLY A 34 -20.30 1.44 3.29
N ALA A 35 -19.72 0.52 2.51
CA ALA A 35 -19.98 -0.92 2.66
C ALA A 35 -19.68 -1.47 4.07
N ASP A 36 -18.56 -1.05 4.69
CA ASP A 36 -18.22 -1.47 6.05
C ASP A 36 -19.07 -0.77 7.10
N ALA A 37 -19.45 0.50 6.87
CA ALA A 37 -20.31 1.24 7.76
C ALA A 37 -21.70 0.57 7.86
N ALA A 38 -22.29 0.20 6.72
CA ALA A 38 -23.54 -0.56 6.67
C ALA A 38 -23.39 -1.93 7.36
N LYS A 39 -22.35 -2.70 7.01
CA LYS A 39 -22.12 -4.03 7.60
C LYS A 39 -21.92 -4.02 9.11
N LYS A 40 -21.22 -3.02 9.65
CA LYS A 40 -20.94 -2.93 11.10
C LYS A 40 -22.11 -2.40 11.91
N SER A 41 -22.86 -1.46 11.34
CA SER A 41 -24.06 -0.91 11.99
C SER A 41 -25.27 -1.83 11.89
N GLY A 42 -25.31 -2.69 10.86
CA GLY A 42 -26.47 -3.53 10.55
C GLY A 42 -27.61 -2.76 9.87
N LEU A 43 -27.38 -1.52 9.45
CA LEU A 43 -28.38 -0.67 8.80
C LEU A 43 -28.61 -1.08 7.34
N ALA A 44 -29.87 -1.07 6.92
CA ALA A 44 -30.34 -1.33 5.57
C ALA A 44 -30.93 -0.07 4.92
N VAL A 45 -31.12 -0.12 3.60
CA VAL A 45 -31.83 0.95 2.88
C VAL A 45 -33.28 1.03 3.40
N GLY A 46 -33.72 2.23 3.75
CA GLY A 46 -35.01 2.51 4.38
C GLY A 46 -34.96 2.67 5.90
N ASP A 47 -33.83 2.32 6.55
CA ASP A 47 -33.68 2.54 7.99
C ASP A 47 -33.53 4.02 8.32
N HIS A 48 -33.96 4.38 9.54
CA HIS A 48 -33.88 5.73 10.07
C HIS A 48 -32.87 5.81 11.22
N VAL A 49 -32.03 6.85 11.21
CA VAL A 49 -31.01 7.08 12.24
C VAL A 49 -30.96 8.55 12.64
N PHE A 50 -30.38 8.79 13.81
CA PHE A 50 -30.04 10.14 14.27
C PHE A 50 -28.53 10.29 14.27
N LEU A 51 -28.05 11.44 13.81
CA LEU A 51 -26.63 11.73 13.79
C LEU A 51 -26.22 12.46 15.06
N THR A 52 -25.05 12.11 15.56
CA THR A 52 -24.39 12.81 16.67
C THR A 52 -23.14 13.48 16.15
N HIS A 53 -22.88 14.73 16.54
CA HIS A 53 -21.60 15.38 16.29
C HIS A 53 -21.08 16.13 17.53
N GLY A 54 -19.85 16.60 17.41
CA GLY A 54 -19.07 17.14 18.51
C GLY A 54 -18.24 16.07 19.20
N THR A 55 -17.04 16.46 19.63
CA THR A 55 -16.22 15.61 20.48
C THR A 55 -16.82 15.61 21.88
N PRO A 56 -17.18 14.46 22.46
CA PRO A 56 -17.64 14.43 23.84
C PRO A 56 -16.54 14.98 24.75
N ARG A 57 -16.76 16.16 25.34
CA ARG A 57 -15.94 16.64 26.45
C ARG A 57 -16.10 15.63 27.58
N GLN A 58 -14.99 15.21 28.19
CA GLN A 58 -14.93 14.15 29.22
C GLN A 58 -16.22 14.04 30.05
N GLY A 59 -17.00 12.98 29.84
CA GLY A 59 -18.21 12.67 30.61
C GLY A 59 -19.56 13.09 30.02
N ALA A 60 -19.61 13.88 28.94
CA ALA A 60 -20.85 14.20 28.23
C ALA A 60 -21.03 13.29 27.01
N GLN A 61 -22.24 12.77 26.76
CA GLN A 61 -22.59 12.16 25.47
C GLN A 61 -22.51 13.26 24.38
N GLY A 62 -22.13 12.90 23.15
CA GLY A 62 -22.12 13.86 22.03
C GLY A 62 -23.51 14.48 21.84
N HIS A 63 -23.57 15.68 21.28
CA HIS A 63 -24.85 16.32 20.98
C HIS A 63 -25.56 15.47 19.91
N MET A 64 -26.70 14.88 20.28
CA MET A 64 -27.53 14.07 19.40
C MET A 64 -28.63 14.97 18.85
N HIS A 65 -28.77 14.98 17.53
CA HIS A 65 -29.82 15.72 16.84
C HIS A 65 -31.01 14.79 16.59
N ASP A 66 -31.80 14.52 17.62
CA ASP A 66 -32.97 13.63 17.52
C ASP A 66 -34.19 14.29 16.89
N GLU A 67 -34.14 15.60 16.67
CA GLU A 67 -35.10 16.38 15.91
C GLU A 67 -35.01 16.15 14.39
N PHE A 68 -33.85 15.66 13.89
CA PHE A 68 -33.61 15.38 12.47
C PHE A 68 -33.36 13.90 12.22
N SER A 69 -34.39 13.17 11.79
CA SER A 69 -34.27 11.77 11.39
C SER A 69 -33.67 11.65 9.98
N TYR A 70 -32.53 10.97 9.87
CA TYR A 70 -31.87 10.67 8.60
C TYR A 70 -32.31 9.31 8.06
N THR A 71 -32.62 9.25 6.78
CA THR A 71 -33.03 8.01 6.10
C THR A 71 -31.86 7.43 5.30
N VAL A 72 -31.57 6.14 5.46
CA VAL A 72 -30.59 5.45 4.62
C VAL A 72 -31.21 5.22 3.24
N VAL A 73 -30.64 5.84 2.20
CA VAL A 73 -31.16 5.73 0.82
C VAL A 73 -30.25 4.94 -0.12
N GLY A 74 -29.03 4.64 0.32
CA GLY A 74 -28.10 3.85 -0.47
C GLY A 74 -26.95 3.25 0.34
N ILE A 75 -26.45 2.13 -0.16
CA ILE A 75 -25.26 1.45 0.35
C ILE A 75 -24.28 1.30 -0.80
N LEU A 76 -23.08 1.83 -0.62
CA LEU A 76 -22.01 1.73 -1.62
C LEU A 76 -21.51 0.29 -1.72
N ALA A 77 -21.17 -0.12 -2.94
CA ALA A 77 -20.42 -1.35 -3.14
C ALA A 77 -19.03 -1.22 -2.52
N PRO A 78 -18.41 -2.32 -2.03
CA PRO A 78 -17.09 -2.27 -1.43
C PRO A 78 -16.05 -1.69 -2.39
N THR A 79 -15.43 -0.59 -1.99
CA THR A 79 -14.35 0.07 -2.74
C THR A 79 -12.98 -0.35 -2.21
N ALA A 80 -12.95 -0.98 -1.04
CA ALA A 80 -11.76 -1.39 -0.34
C ALA A 80 -10.82 -0.22 -0.01
N THR A 81 -11.45 0.93 0.26
CA THR A 81 -10.82 2.19 0.66
C THR A 81 -11.42 2.70 1.96
N LEU A 82 -10.87 3.79 2.50
CA LEU A 82 -11.41 4.43 3.71
C LEU A 82 -12.86 4.90 3.54
N HIS A 83 -13.33 5.08 2.30
CA HIS A 83 -14.72 5.45 2.02
C HIS A 83 -15.73 4.37 2.41
N ASP A 84 -15.34 3.10 2.50
CA ASP A 84 -16.23 2.03 2.95
C ASP A 84 -16.66 2.21 4.41
N ARG A 85 -15.89 2.97 5.19
CA ARG A 85 -16.16 3.24 6.60
C ARG A 85 -16.87 4.57 6.84
N ALA A 86 -17.18 5.32 5.78
CA ALA A 86 -17.78 6.65 5.87
C ALA A 86 -19.31 6.61 5.79
N VAL A 87 -19.93 7.66 6.33
CA VAL A 87 -21.34 7.99 6.11
C VAL A 87 -21.36 9.31 5.35
N PHE A 88 -22.10 9.36 4.25
CA PHE A 88 -22.21 10.54 3.40
C PHE A 88 -23.62 11.11 3.51
N THR A 89 -23.72 12.42 3.70
CA THR A 89 -24.98 13.17 3.69
C THR A 89 -24.84 14.40 2.80
N ASP A 90 -25.95 14.95 2.34
CA ASP A 90 -25.94 16.20 1.59
C ASP A 90 -25.48 17.39 2.45
N LEU A 91 -24.96 18.44 1.81
CA LEU A 91 -24.45 19.62 2.51
C LEU A 91 -25.57 20.48 3.14
N THR A 92 -26.76 20.48 2.55
CA THR A 92 -27.91 21.24 3.03
C THR A 92 -28.40 20.70 4.37
N SER A 93 -28.39 19.38 4.59
CA SER A 93 -28.68 18.80 5.91
C SER A 93 -27.83 19.41 7.02
N ALA A 94 -26.51 19.50 6.79
CA ALA A 94 -25.60 20.07 7.77
C ALA A 94 -25.89 21.56 8.04
N TRP A 95 -26.24 22.33 7.00
CA TRP A 95 -26.64 23.72 7.18
C TRP A 95 -27.96 23.89 7.94
N ILE A 96 -28.96 23.04 7.67
CA ILE A 96 -30.26 23.09 8.38
C ILE A 96 -30.05 22.78 9.86
N LEU A 97 -29.24 21.77 10.15
CA LEU A 97 -28.88 21.38 11.51
C LEU A 97 -28.17 22.52 12.26
N HIS A 98 -27.17 23.18 11.65
CA HIS A 98 -26.49 24.31 12.31
C HIS A 98 -27.40 25.55 12.45
N ALA A 99 -28.32 25.76 11.50
CA ALA A 99 -29.34 26.79 11.63
C ALA A 99 -30.28 26.49 12.81
N HIS A 100 -30.54 25.21 13.09
CA HIS A 100 -31.31 24.78 14.26
C HIS A 100 -30.57 25.11 15.56
N GLU A 101 -29.30 24.72 15.68
CA GLU A 101 -28.47 25.03 16.85
C GLU A 101 -28.46 26.53 17.16
N ARG A 102 -28.28 27.38 16.14
CA ARG A 102 -28.36 28.84 16.32
C ARG A 102 -29.74 29.29 16.82
N ARG A 103 -30.80 28.68 16.31
CA ARG A 103 -32.18 29.03 16.69
C ARG A 103 -32.46 28.59 18.13
N GLU A 104 -32.03 27.41 18.52
CA GLU A 104 -32.11 26.94 19.91
C GLU A 104 -31.30 27.82 20.85
N GLU A 105 -30.10 28.28 20.45
CA GLU A 105 -29.29 29.20 21.24
C GLU A 105 -30.01 30.55 21.46
N ALA A 106 -30.77 31.02 20.47
CA ALA A 106 -31.50 32.28 20.52
C ALA A 106 -32.87 32.20 21.22
N LEU A 107 -33.59 31.08 21.06
CA LEU A 107 -35.00 30.92 21.48
C LEU A 107 -35.21 29.91 22.60
N GLY A 108 -34.17 29.14 22.96
CA GLY A 108 -34.24 28.04 23.92
C GLY A 108 -34.55 26.68 23.28
N PRO A 109 -34.59 25.60 24.09
CA PRO A 109 -34.71 24.21 23.61
C PRO A 109 -36.06 23.86 22.98
N ASP A 110 -37.10 24.69 23.17
CA ASP A 110 -38.43 24.48 22.57
C ASP A 110 -38.56 25.16 21.19
N ALA A 111 -37.43 25.54 20.59
CA ALA A 111 -37.42 26.17 19.27
C ALA A 111 -37.97 25.22 18.19
N SER A 112 -38.74 25.77 17.26
CA SER A 112 -39.25 24.99 16.13
C SER A 112 -38.11 24.54 15.21
N THR A 113 -38.16 23.28 14.79
CA THR A 113 -37.24 22.67 13.82
C THR A 113 -37.06 23.56 12.58
N THR A 114 -35.82 23.69 12.11
CA THR A 114 -35.48 24.47 10.92
C THR A 114 -35.68 23.67 9.64
N GLY A 115 -35.98 24.37 8.55
CA GLY A 115 -35.98 23.83 7.20
C GLY A 115 -35.14 24.66 6.21
N PRO A 116 -35.13 24.30 4.91
CA PRO A 116 -34.36 25.01 3.89
C PRO A 116 -34.67 26.52 3.78
N GLY A 117 -35.90 26.92 4.09
CA GLY A 117 -36.34 28.32 4.06
C GLY A 117 -35.86 29.16 5.25
N ASP A 118 -35.35 28.53 6.30
CA ASP A 118 -34.84 29.19 7.51
C ASP A 118 -33.34 29.50 7.44
N LEU A 119 -32.69 29.08 6.36
CA LEU A 119 -31.25 29.24 6.17
C LEU A 119 -30.91 30.70 5.86
N LEU A 120 -30.06 31.30 6.68
CA LEU A 120 -29.41 32.57 6.37
C LEU A 120 -28.10 32.31 5.63
N ASP A 121 -27.57 33.33 4.97
CA ASP A 121 -26.25 33.26 4.32
C ASP A 121 -25.13 32.92 5.33
N SER A 122 -25.31 33.33 6.58
CA SER A 122 -24.39 33.02 7.68
C SER A 122 -24.38 31.54 8.10
N ASP A 123 -25.40 30.76 7.72
CA ASP A 123 -25.48 29.31 7.98
C ASP A 123 -24.80 28.49 6.88
N ARG A 124 -24.69 29.06 5.67
CA ARG A 124 -24.13 28.41 4.47
C ARG A 124 -22.60 28.41 4.47
N LYS A 125 -22.00 28.00 5.58
CA LYS A 125 -20.55 27.95 5.75
C LYS A 125 -20.00 26.63 5.20
N ILE A 126 -18.84 26.71 4.56
CA ILE A 126 -18.07 25.55 4.09
C ILE A 126 -16.80 25.49 4.92
N THR A 127 -16.58 24.38 5.61
CA THR A 127 -15.43 24.18 6.51
C THR A 127 -14.19 23.68 5.78
N GLY A 128 -14.34 23.09 4.60
CA GLY A 128 -13.24 22.57 3.80
C GLY A 128 -13.61 22.40 2.33
N VAL A 129 -12.62 22.64 1.47
CA VAL A 129 -12.72 22.43 0.02
C VAL A 129 -11.61 21.49 -0.40
N TYR A 130 -11.98 20.37 -1.02
CA TYR A 130 -11.02 19.45 -1.63
C TYR A 130 -10.88 19.79 -3.11
N ALA A 131 -9.68 20.17 -3.52
CA ALA A 131 -9.37 20.46 -4.91
C ALA A 131 -8.38 19.43 -5.47
N ARG A 132 -8.70 18.87 -6.64
CA ARG A 132 -7.77 18.05 -7.43
C ARG A 132 -7.42 18.81 -8.70
N VAL A 133 -6.12 18.97 -8.97
CA VAL A 133 -5.63 19.54 -10.22
C VAL A 133 -5.00 18.43 -11.04
N LEU A 134 -5.27 18.41 -12.34
CA LEU A 134 -4.67 17.44 -13.25
C LEU A 134 -3.17 17.74 -13.41
N THR A 135 -2.34 16.75 -13.09
CA THR A 135 -0.89 16.79 -13.34
C THR A 135 -0.53 15.96 -14.58
N ARG A 136 0.68 16.15 -15.11
CA ARG A 136 1.19 15.29 -16.18
C ARG A 136 1.36 13.86 -15.64
N PRO A 137 1.17 12.81 -16.46
CA PRO A 137 1.47 11.45 -16.07
C PRO A 137 2.90 11.34 -15.50
N GLY A 138 3.03 10.79 -14.29
CA GLY A 138 4.31 10.67 -13.58
C GLY A 138 4.74 11.89 -12.74
N ALA A 139 3.96 12.98 -12.73
CA ALA A 139 4.19 14.12 -11.84
C ALA A 139 3.20 14.09 -10.67
N SER A 140 3.73 14.00 -9.44
CA SER A 140 2.93 14.03 -8.21
C SER A 140 2.47 15.44 -7.82
N VAL A 141 3.16 16.48 -8.28
CA VAL A 141 2.84 17.89 -7.99
C VAL A 141 3.00 18.70 -9.27
N GLY A 142 1.98 19.46 -9.65
CA GLY A 142 2.09 20.43 -10.74
C GLY A 142 2.98 21.60 -10.32
N ALA A 143 3.89 22.05 -11.20
CA ALA A 143 4.83 23.14 -10.89
C ALA A 143 4.16 24.45 -10.41
N ALA A 144 2.89 24.67 -10.76
CA ALA A 144 2.11 25.83 -10.33
C ALA A 144 1.57 25.72 -8.88
N PHE A 145 1.58 24.54 -8.26
CA PHE A 145 0.93 24.34 -6.96
C PHE A 145 1.55 25.16 -5.83
N GLN A 146 2.88 25.27 -5.79
CA GLN A 146 3.54 26.06 -4.75
C GLN A 146 3.13 27.53 -4.87
N GLN A 147 3.12 28.07 -6.09
CA GLN A 147 2.70 29.46 -6.33
C GLN A 147 1.22 29.70 -5.97
N VAL A 148 0.33 28.76 -6.30
CA VAL A 148 -1.10 28.87 -5.95
C VAL A 148 -1.30 28.77 -4.43
N PHE A 149 -0.64 27.82 -3.77
CA PHE A 149 -0.72 27.70 -2.31
C PHE A 149 -0.14 28.91 -1.60
N ASP A 150 0.98 29.45 -2.07
CA ASP A 150 1.57 30.66 -1.50
C ASP A 150 0.71 31.90 -1.73
N MET A 151 -0.01 31.99 -2.86
CA MET A 151 -1.01 33.02 -3.09
C MET A 151 -2.17 32.88 -2.10
N LEU A 152 -2.74 31.69 -1.95
CA LEU A 152 -3.87 31.44 -1.05
C LEU A 152 -3.49 31.62 0.43
N ARG A 153 -2.26 31.26 0.83
CA ARG A 153 -1.75 31.46 2.20
C ARG A 153 -1.59 32.93 2.59
N ARG A 154 -1.63 33.87 1.64
CA ARG A 154 -1.63 35.31 1.95
C ARG A 154 -2.98 35.80 2.46
N ASP A 155 -4.06 35.07 2.19
CA ASP A 155 -5.37 35.36 2.75
C ASP A 155 -5.47 34.76 4.17
N PRO A 156 -5.59 35.58 5.22
CA PRO A 156 -5.65 35.08 6.59
C PRO A 156 -6.96 34.34 6.92
N THR A 157 -7.97 34.39 6.05
CA THR A 157 -9.26 33.72 6.25
C THR A 157 -9.24 32.25 5.84
N VAL A 158 -8.20 31.80 5.13
CA VAL A 158 -8.11 30.43 4.60
C VAL A 158 -6.84 29.74 5.11
N THR A 159 -7.00 28.52 5.61
CA THR A 159 -5.86 27.63 5.90
C THR A 159 -5.65 26.70 4.72
N VAL A 160 -4.49 26.79 4.07
CA VAL A 160 -4.12 25.90 2.96
C VAL A 160 -3.33 24.70 3.51
N ALA A 161 -3.95 23.53 3.49
CA ALA A 161 -3.28 22.26 3.78
C ALA A 161 -2.87 21.57 2.48
N ALA A 162 -1.70 20.91 2.48
CA ALA A 162 -1.20 20.08 1.39
C ALA A 162 -0.99 18.64 1.90
N PRO A 163 -2.05 17.83 2.02
CA PRO A 163 -1.97 16.50 2.61
C PRO A 163 -0.96 15.58 1.91
N ASP A 164 -0.79 15.73 0.60
CA ASP A 164 0.18 14.99 -0.21
C ASP A 164 1.62 15.19 0.26
N GLN A 165 1.99 16.43 0.62
CA GLN A 165 3.34 16.75 1.10
C GLN A 165 3.57 16.17 2.50
N GLU A 166 2.58 16.26 3.38
CA GLU A 166 2.67 15.70 4.73
C GLU A 166 2.73 14.18 4.71
N ILE A 167 1.92 13.54 3.87
CA ILE A 167 1.98 12.09 3.61
C ILE A 167 3.36 11.71 3.05
N GLY A 168 3.90 12.49 2.10
CA GLY A 168 5.25 12.29 1.56
C GLY A 168 6.34 12.36 2.63
N LYS A 169 6.24 13.32 3.58
CA LYS A 169 7.16 13.40 4.72
C LYS A 169 7.06 12.18 5.62
N LEU A 170 5.85 11.70 5.94
CA LEU A 170 5.66 10.46 6.70
C LEU A 170 6.29 9.26 5.99
N PHE A 171 6.07 9.12 4.68
CA PHE A 171 6.70 8.05 3.90
C PHE A 171 8.22 8.17 3.82
N SER A 172 8.79 9.38 3.89
CA SER A 172 10.24 9.55 3.95
C SER A 172 10.87 8.93 5.20
N ILE A 173 10.14 8.94 6.34
CA ILE A 173 10.56 8.26 7.57
C ILE A 173 10.53 6.74 7.36
N VAL A 174 9.46 6.24 6.74
CA VAL A 174 9.30 4.80 6.43
C VAL A 174 10.33 4.33 5.38
N SER A 175 10.72 5.18 4.43
CA SER A 175 11.72 4.86 3.41
C SER A 175 13.08 4.49 4.02
N ASN A 176 13.42 5.03 5.19
CA ASN A 176 14.62 4.59 5.91
C ASN A 176 14.52 3.13 6.39
N VAL A 177 13.33 2.68 6.78
CA VAL A 177 13.08 1.28 7.16
C VAL A 177 13.26 0.35 5.96
N ASP A 178 12.75 0.76 4.78
CA ASP A 178 12.92 0.01 3.53
C ASP A 178 14.41 -0.20 3.20
N ARG A 179 15.23 0.85 3.32
CA ARG A 179 16.69 0.75 3.12
C ARG A 179 17.35 -0.23 4.09
N ILE A 180 16.92 -0.26 5.35
CA ILE A 180 17.44 -1.20 6.34
C ILE A 180 17.06 -2.65 5.98
N ILE A 181 15.82 -2.88 5.55
CA ILE A 181 15.36 -4.22 5.10
C ILE A 181 16.13 -4.66 3.85
N ILE A 182 16.36 -3.77 2.89
CA ILE A 182 17.16 -4.05 1.68
C ILE A 182 18.62 -4.37 2.06
N ALA A 183 19.21 -3.62 3.00
CA ALA A 183 20.56 -3.88 3.49
C ALA A 183 20.64 -5.26 4.18
N LEU A 184 19.66 -5.60 5.01
CA LEU A 184 19.57 -6.93 5.63
C LEU A 184 19.43 -8.03 4.58
N ALA A 185 18.58 -7.83 3.56
CA ALA A 185 18.41 -8.76 2.46
C ALA A 185 19.73 -8.97 1.68
N ALA A 186 20.50 -7.89 1.44
CA ALA A 186 21.82 -7.98 0.82
C ALA A 186 22.82 -8.78 1.67
N VAL A 187 22.82 -8.59 2.99
CA VAL A 187 23.64 -9.38 3.92
C VAL A 187 23.27 -10.85 3.86
N VAL A 188 21.97 -11.18 3.88
CA VAL A 188 21.49 -12.56 3.76
C VAL A 188 21.94 -13.19 2.43
N LEU A 189 21.89 -12.42 1.33
CA LEU A 189 22.33 -12.89 0.02
C LEU A 189 23.85 -13.17 -0.02
N ILE A 190 24.66 -12.32 0.62
CA ILE A 190 26.11 -12.52 0.77
C ILE A 190 26.40 -13.77 1.60
N VAL A 191 25.73 -13.92 2.75
CA VAL A 191 25.89 -15.10 3.62
C VAL A 191 25.52 -16.37 2.88
N GLY A 192 24.38 -16.39 2.17
CA GLY A 192 23.95 -17.53 1.36
C GLY A 192 24.97 -17.88 0.27
N SER A 193 25.58 -16.87 -0.37
CA SER A 193 26.63 -17.09 -1.38
C SER A 193 27.92 -17.64 -0.78
N ALA A 194 28.31 -17.19 0.42
CA ALA A 194 29.43 -17.78 1.16
C ALA A 194 29.14 -19.24 1.54
N THR A 195 27.90 -19.58 1.89
CA THR A 195 27.48 -20.97 2.13
C THR A 195 27.61 -21.81 0.87
N ILE A 196 27.13 -21.32 -0.28
CA ILE A 196 27.29 -22.01 -1.57
C ILE A 196 28.77 -22.26 -1.87
N MET A 197 29.62 -21.24 -1.71
CA MET A 197 31.07 -21.36 -1.90
C MET A 197 31.67 -22.46 -1.01
N LEU A 198 31.33 -22.48 0.28
CA LEU A 198 31.85 -23.46 1.23
C LEU A 198 31.43 -24.89 0.86
N VAL A 199 30.15 -25.09 0.54
CA VAL A 199 29.61 -26.41 0.15
C VAL A 199 30.27 -26.90 -1.14
N LEU A 200 30.39 -26.04 -2.15
CA LEU A 200 31.04 -26.39 -3.41
C LEU A 200 32.53 -26.70 -3.20
N TYR A 201 33.22 -25.93 -2.36
CA TYR A 201 34.62 -26.20 -2.03
C TYR A 201 34.81 -27.58 -1.41
N GLN A 202 33.98 -27.94 -0.43
CA GLN A 202 34.00 -29.27 0.18
C GLN A 202 33.68 -30.37 -0.84
N ALA A 203 32.69 -30.14 -1.72
CA ALA A 203 32.35 -31.07 -2.79
C ALA A 203 33.51 -31.30 -3.76
N MET A 204 34.26 -30.25 -4.11
CA MET A 204 35.44 -30.36 -4.98
C MET A 204 36.57 -31.15 -4.32
N GLU A 205 36.79 -30.98 -3.02
CA GLU A 205 37.84 -31.72 -2.30
C GLU A 205 37.47 -33.21 -2.18
N GLN A 206 36.21 -33.55 -1.92
CA GLN A 206 35.73 -34.93 -1.91
C GLN A 206 35.83 -35.60 -3.30
N ARG A 207 35.59 -34.83 -4.36
CA ARG A 207 35.64 -35.32 -5.75
C ARG A 207 37.02 -35.19 -6.40
N ARG A 208 38.05 -34.82 -5.65
CA ARG A 208 39.43 -34.58 -6.11
C ARG A 208 40.02 -35.70 -6.96
N ARG A 209 39.81 -36.97 -6.55
CA ARG A 209 40.25 -38.14 -7.30
C ARG A 209 39.49 -38.33 -8.62
N GLN A 210 38.17 -38.12 -8.61
CA GLN A 210 37.33 -38.20 -9.81
C GLN A 210 37.74 -37.14 -10.85
N ILE A 211 38.00 -35.92 -10.39
CA ILE A 211 38.50 -34.82 -11.24
C ILE A 211 39.85 -35.19 -11.85
N ALA A 212 40.76 -35.78 -11.08
CA ALA A 212 42.04 -36.26 -11.59
C ALA A 212 41.87 -37.33 -12.68
N VAL A 213 40.95 -38.28 -12.50
CA VAL A 213 40.61 -39.30 -13.52
C VAL A 213 40.04 -38.65 -14.78
N LEU A 214 39.08 -37.73 -14.67
CA LEU A 214 38.53 -37.01 -15.82
C LEU A 214 39.60 -36.27 -16.61
N ARG A 215 40.60 -35.71 -15.93
CA ARG A 215 41.74 -35.04 -16.57
C ARG A 215 42.67 -36.00 -17.30
N VAL A 216 42.85 -37.24 -16.82
CA VAL A 216 43.61 -38.28 -17.54
C VAL A 216 42.87 -38.70 -18.81
N LEU A 217 41.54 -38.77 -18.75
CA LEU A 217 40.68 -39.09 -19.89
C LEU A 217 40.55 -37.94 -20.92
N GLY A 218 41.32 -36.85 -20.77
CA GLY A 218 41.38 -35.75 -21.74
C GLY A 218 40.52 -34.53 -21.41
N CYS A 219 39.85 -34.49 -20.25
CA CYS A 219 39.09 -33.30 -19.85
C CYS A 219 40.02 -32.12 -19.53
N SER A 220 39.82 -31.00 -20.22
CA SER A 220 40.64 -29.80 -20.03
C SER A 220 40.31 -29.10 -18.71
N ARG A 221 41.29 -28.39 -18.13
CA ARG A 221 41.09 -27.65 -16.87
C ARG A 221 40.00 -26.58 -16.99
N ARG A 222 39.85 -25.97 -18.18
CA ARG A 222 38.80 -24.99 -18.49
C ARG A 222 37.40 -25.63 -18.45
N ARG A 223 37.28 -26.89 -18.89
CA ARG A 223 35.99 -27.60 -18.87
C ARG A 223 35.55 -27.94 -17.46
N ILE A 224 36.48 -28.33 -16.58
CA ILE A 224 36.21 -28.54 -15.15
C ILE A 224 35.84 -27.23 -14.46
N PHE A 225 36.57 -26.15 -14.74
CA PHE A 225 36.22 -24.82 -14.22
C PHE A 225 34.81 -24.39 -14.64
N GLY A 226 34.49 -24.53 -15.94
CA GLY A 226 33.17 -24.22 -16.47
C GLY A 226 32.08 -25.05 -15.80
N LEU A 227 32.32 -26.34 -15.55
CA LEU A 227 31.37 -27.22 -14.87
C LEU A 227 30.98 -26.70 -13.49
N VAL A 228 31.97 -26.32 -12.66
CA VAL A 228 31.73 -25.83 -11.29
C VAL A 228 30.99 -24.48 -11.31
N VAL A 229 31.36 -23.58 -12.22
CA VAL A 229 30.67 -22.28 -12.36
C VAL A 229 29.24 -22.48 -12.86
N THR A 230 29.00 -23.42 -13.77
CA THR A 230 27.64 -23.75 -14.22
C THR A 230 26.82 -24.39 -13.11
N GLU A 231 27.41 -25.25 -12.29
CA GLU A 231 26.73 -25.86 -11.14
C GLU A 231 26.30 -24.79 -10.13
N SER A 232 27.21 -23.85 -9.79
CA SER A 232 26.88 -22.76 -8.88
C SER A 232 25.83 -21.81 -9.48
N ALA A 233 25.91 -21.51 -10.78
CA ALA A 233 24.90 -20.70 -11.48
C ALA A 233 23.52 -21.38 -11.47
N VAL A 234 23.44 -22.69 -11.72
CA VAL A 234 22.19 -23.46 -11.66
C VAL A 234 21.58 -23.45 -10.26
N ILE A 235 22.40 -23.61 -9.22
CA ILE A 235 21.95 -23.46 -7.82
C ILE A 235 21.39 -22.05 -7.58
N GLY A 236 22.10 -21.02 -8.05
CA GLY A 236 21.64 -19.62 -7.99
C GLY A 236 20.33 -19.38 -8.72
N THR A 237 20.15 -19.96 -9.91
CA THR A 237 18.90 -19.86 -10.67
C THR A 237 17.74 -20.55 -9.95
N ALA A 238 17.94 -21.76 -9.43
CA ALA A 238 16.93 -22.47 -8.66
C ALA A 238 16.52 -21.68 -7.39
N GLY A 239 17.50 -21.13 -6.68
CA GLY A 239 17.28 -20.26 -5.53
C GLY A 239 16.52 -18.97 -5.89
N ALA A 240 16.88 -18.32 -6.99
CA ALA A 240 16.22 -17.10 -7.45
C ALA A 240 14.75 -17.37 -7.85
N VAL A 241 14.49 -18.44 -8.61
CA VAL A 241 13.12 -18.83 -8.99
C VAL A 241 12.30 -19.17 -7.75
N GLY A 242 12.84 -19.99 -6.85
CA GLY A 242 12.17 -20.32 -5.58
C GLY A 242 11.89 -19.09 -4.73
N GLY A 243 12.85 -18.18 -4.61
CA GLY A 243 12.72 -16.92 -3.86
C GLY A 243 11.64 -16.00 -4.43
N VAL A 244 11.58 -15.84 -5.75
CA VAL A 244 10.52 -15.05 -6.41
C VAL A 244 9.15 -15.67 -6.18
N LEU A 245 9.01 -17.00 -6.30
CA LEU A 245 7.75 -17.69 -6.03
C LEU A 245 7.29 -17.50 -4.58
N ILE A 246 8.20 -17.70 -3.62
CA ILE A 246 7.91 -17.50 -2.18
C ILE A 246 7.51 -16.04 -1.92
N SER A 247 8.22 -15.08 -2.52
CA SER A 247 7.91 -13.65 -2.39
C SER A 247 6.52 -13.32 -2.93
N LEU A 248 6.17 -13.80 -4.13
CA LEU A 248 4.88 -13.54 -4.77
C LEU A 248 3.70 -14.16 -4.02
N VAL A 249 3.86 -15.39 -3.50
CA VAL A 249 2.82 -16.06 -2.72
C VAL A 249 2.72 -15.41 -1.34
N GLY A 250 3.86 -15.21 -0.66
CA GLY A 250 3.91 -14.59 0.66
C GLY A 250 3.31 -13.19 0.67
N ALA A 251 3.64 -12.36 -0.33
CA ALA A 251 3.08 -11.01 -0.46
C ALA A 251 1.57 -11.01 -0.66
N ARG A 252 1.02 -11.95 -1.45
CA ARG A 252 -0.44 -12.10 -1.60
C ARG A 252 -1.13 -12.56 -0.33
N VAL A 253 -0.52 -13.51 0.40
CA VAL A 253 -1.06 -13.99 1.68
C VAL A 253 -1.10 -12.84 2.70
N VAL A 254 -0.01 -12.09 2.81
CA VAL A 254 0.07 -10.93 3.72
C VAL A 254 -0.92 -9.85 3.30
N ALA A 255 -1.01 -9.51 2.02
CA ALA A 255 -1.98 -8.53 1.51
C ALA A 255 -3.44 -8.94 1.84
N GLY A 256 -3.78 -10.22 1.68
CA GLY A 256 -5.10 -10.74 2.06
C GLY A 256 -5.39 -10.63 3.56
N GLN A 257 -4.39 -10.86 4.42
CA GLN A 257 -4.54 -10.67 5.87
C GLN A 257 -4.71 -9.20 6.25
N LEU A 258 -3.98 -8.29 5.58
CA LEU A 258 -4.13 -6.84 5.76
C LEU A 258 -5.53 -6.38 5.36
N TYR A 259 -6.06 -6.87 4.23
CA TYR A 259 -7.42 -6.58 3.81
C TYR A 259 -8.45 -7.05 4.84
N GLN A 260 -8.33 -8.28 5.35
CA GLN A 260 -9.30 -8.82 6.31
C GLN A 260 -9.29 -8.12 7.68
N ARG A 261 -8.13 -7.64 8.14
CA ARG A 261 -7.99 -7.04 9.48
C ARG A 261 -8.13 -5.53 9.49
N LEU A 262 -7.66 -4.87 8.44
CA LEU A 262 -7.53 -3.41 8.38
C LEU A 262 -8.33 -2.77 7.25
N ASN A 263 -9.00 -3.57 6.40
CA ASN A 263 -9.66 -3.11 5.16
C ASN A 263 -8.73 -2.28 4.28
N LEU A 264 -7.44 -2.66 4.26
CA LEU A 264 -6.41 -1.98 3.50
C LEU A 264 -6.02 -2.85 2.30
N VAL A 265 -6.30 -2.34 1.08
CA VAL A 265 -5.84 -2.99 -0.15
C VAL A 265 -4.40 -2.61 -0.41
N VAL A 266 -3.56 -3.64 -0.39
CA VAL A 266 -2.20 -3.57 -0.92
C VAL A 266 -2.19 -4.46 -2.15
N GLU A 267 -1.81 -3.91 -3.29
CA GLU A 267 -1.59 -4.70 -4.50
C GLU A 267 -0.10 -5.03 -4.60
N PRO A 268 0.33 -6.26 -4.27
CA PRO A 268 1.73 -6.63 -4.31
C PRO A 268 2.17 -6.91 -5.74
N THR A 269 2.31 -5.86 -6.55
CA THR A 269 2.82 -5.93 -7.91
C THR A 269 4.30 -5.53 -7.92
N PRO A 270 5.24 -6.49 -7.82
CA PRO A 270 6.64 -6.14 -7.87
C PRO A 270 7.00 -5.61 -9.25
N GLU A 271 7.78 -4.54 -9.30
CA GLU A 271 8.21 -3.96 -10.57
C GLU A 271 9.07 -4.98 -11.34
N PRO A 272 8.73 -5.31 -12.61
CA PRO A 272 9.45 -6.35 -13.36
C PRO A 272 10.96 -6.12 -13.47
N ARG A 273 11.37 -4.84 -13.52
CA ARG A 273 12.79 -4.44 -13.58
C ARG A 273 13.54 -4.80 -12.30
N VAL A 274 12.92 -4.58 -11.14
CA VAL A 274 13.50 -4.91 -9.84
C VAL A 274 13.61 -6.42 -9.68
N VAL A 275 12.56 -7.17 -10.03
CA VAL A 275 12.58 -8.65 -10.00
C VAL A 275 13.71 -9.19 -10.87
N LEU A 276 13.82 -8.70 -12.11
CA LEU A 276 14.88 -9.12 -13.03
C LEU A 276 16.28 -8.79 -12.48
N ALA A 277 16.47 -7.59 -11.92
CA ALA A 277 17.74 -7.19 -11.32
C ALA A 277 18.13 -8.09 -10.14
N VAL A 278 17.19 -8.43 -9.26
CA VAL A 278 17.42 -9.33 -8.12
C VAL A 278 17.74 -10.76 -8.58
N VAL A 279 17.02 -11.27 -9.57
CA VAL A 279 17.26 -12.61 -10.15
C VAL A 279 18.65 -12.67 -10.77
N LEU A 280 18.99 -11.71 -11.64
CA LEU A 280 20.30 -11.67 -12.29
C LEU A 280 21.42 -11.45 -11.27
N GLY A 281 21.21 -10.58 -10.27
CA GLY A 281 22.15 -10.33 -9.18
C GLY A 281 22.42 -11.59 -8.34
N THR A 282 21.37 -12.37 -8.04
CA THR A 282 21.48 -13.63 -7.29
C THR A 282 22.26 -14.68 -8.08
N ILE A 283 21.94 -14.84 -9.37
CA ILE A 283 22.65 -15.78 -10.25
C ILE A 283 24.13 -15.39 -10.39
N ALA A 284 24.40 -14.10 -10.59
CA ALA A 284 25.76 -13.58 -10.69
C ALA A 284 26.54 -13.82 -9.40
N LEU A 285 25.94 -13.57 -8.24
CA LEU A 285 26.60 -13.77 -6.95
C LEU A 285 26.90 -15.26 -6.67
N ALA A 286 25.97 -16.15 -7.03
CA ALA A 286 26.20 -17.60 -6.97
C ALA A 286 27.29 -18.07 -7.95
N ALA A 287 27.35 -17.51 -9.16
CA ALA A 287 28.43 -17.77 -10.11
C ALA A 287 29.80 -17.30 -9.57
N ILE A 288 29.85 -16.10 -8.98
CA ILE A 288 31.05 -15.54 -8.33
C ILE A 288 31.51 -16.42 -7.17
N ALA A 289 30.58 -16.87 -6.31
CA ALA A 289 30.87 -17.79 -5.22
C ALA A 289 31.47 -19.12 -5.71
N GLY A 290 31.09 -19.57 -6.91
CA GLY A 290 31.66 -20.76 -7.56
C GLY A 290 33.08 -20.59 -8.10
N LEU A 291 33.59 -19.36 -8.26
CA LEU A 291 34.92 -19.12 -8.85
C LEU A 291 36.04 -19.68 -7.99
N VAL A 292 35.98 -19.47 -6.67
CA VAL A 292 36.99 -19.97 -5.71
C VAL A 292 37.12 -21.49 -5.76
N PRO A 293 36.04 -22.28 -5.58
CA PRO A 293 36.12 -23.74 -5.69
C PRO A 293 36.46 -24.20 -7.11
N ALA A 294 36.03 -23.49 -8.15
CA ALA A 294 36.40 -23.80 -9.54
C ALA A 294 37.90 -23.65 -9.79
N VAL A 295 38.55 -22.62 -9.21
CA VAL A 295 40.01 -22.44 -9.27
C VAL A 295 40.75 -23.53 -8.48
N ALA A 296 40.22 -23.92 -7.31
CA ALA A 296 40.77 -25.04 -6.54
C ALA A 296 40.74 -26.36 -7.34
N ALA A 297 39.63 -26.62 -8.04
CA ALA A 297 39.46 -27.75 -8.97
C ALA A 297 40.33 -27.65 -10.24
N TYR A 298 40.60 -26.43 -10.72
CA TYR A 298 41.48 -26.20 -11.85
C TYR A 298 42.95 -26.56 -11.52
N ARG A 299 43.38 -26.26 -10.28
CA ARG A 299 44.77 -26.45 -9.81
C ARG A 299 45.08 -27.86 -9.31
N THR A 300 44.10 -28.76 -9.31
CA THR A 300 44.23 -30.10 -8.73
C THR A 300 45.20 -30.97 -9.55
N GLY A 301 46.36 -31.32 -8.99
CA GLY A 301 47.40 -32.08 -9.69
C GLY A 301 47.01 -33.54 -9.96
N VAL A 302 47.21 -34.05 -11.17
CA VAL A 302 46.80 -35.42 -11.56
C VAL A 302 47.68 -36.47 -10.87
N ILE A 303 49.00 -36.32 -10.97
CA ILE A 303 49.98 -37.29 -10.45
C ILE A 303 49.88 -37.44 -8.93
N ARG A 304 49.68 -36.32 -8.21
CA ARG A 304 49.60 -36.31 -6.74
C ARG A 304 48.35 -37.02 -6.20
N ASN A 305 47.24 -37.00 -6.96
CA ASN A 305 45.94 -37.52 -6.50
C ASN A 305 45.62 -38.93 -6.99
N LEU A 306 46.50 -39.52 -7.82
CA LEU A 306 46.39 -40.89 -8.30
C LEU A 306 47.47 -41.83 -7.74
N ARG A 307 48.38 -41.32 -6.90
CA ARG A 307 49.33 -42.17 -6.19
C ARG A 307 48.56 -43.10 -5.24
N PRO A 308 48.85 -44.42 -5.23
CA PRO A 308 48.28 -45.33 -4.24
C PRO A 308 48.64 -44.83 -2.84
N ILE A 309 47.67 -44.81 -1.94
CA ILE A 309 47.95 -44.57 -0.52
C ILE A 309 48.59 -45.87 -0.04
N ALA A 310 49.90 -45.84 0.16
CA ALA A 310 50.65 -46.93 0.79
C ALA A 310 50.38 -46.94 2.30
#